data_AF-A0A058ZEQ2-F1
#
_entry.id   AF-A0A058ZEQ2-F1
#
_cell.length_a   1.000
_cell.length_b   1.000
_cell.length_c   1.000
_cell.angle_alpha   90.00
_cell.angle_beta   90.00
_cell.angle_gamma   90.00
#
_symmetry.space_group_name_H-M   'P 1'
#
loop_
_entity.id
_entity.type
_entity.pdbx_description
1 polymer ?
#
loop_
_entity_poly.entity_id
_entity_poly.type
_entity_poly.pdbx_seq_one_letter_code
_entity_poly.pdbx_strand_id
1 'polypeptide(L)'
;MPRKADNVVLSSEGPAPRDLIRDEALDRTLKLAGYFESASEAEDKQNLLATLDQIVKKWVYDCMITQGYSQTLASRAGGKIYTLGSYRLGAHQRVPEARVPIIKMKFCGVEIDLLFAKLNFASIPDNFSLMDPRVDQEHDQNTLRSLNGPRVAQDLLANVPNAQNFCQALRAIKHWAQRRAIYSNPLCYVGGIALAIMVGRVAQLYPNASPSMLVHNFFRVYHMWNWKIPVIIKSIDYSKPLPQWAPPLPNRGPQPVMPIITPTYPVMNSTYNVTQSTYARMKEEIRRGVTILNRHDPSAVTKPAAGEPYAAADKALLADFDTKNLEELFDHTDFFTHYGLYLEIIVASRGDADHASWKGFVESRMRVLIHNLEKVPILKTAAPFNRAIPHTDPDAQRLAMLPCNPNDPNELKTMGEGPVSQMSSFFVGISLMSKAERKALASRTGDTQSLSLTEPCREFMVNLFEYQSRFQGLIARFRHYRQESLPEFVFESLGLGAPGRRRKKRRAADAGETTPETAADGAAGAETSSPDATSAGSAVPDSAATPDIEPEAKRQRVAS
;
A
#
# COMPACT_ATOMS: atom_id res chain seq x y z
N MET A 1 12.46 -28.89 17.86
CA MET A 1 11.01 -28.96 18.16
C MET A 1 10.56 -27.59 18.66
N PRO A 2 9.98 -26.70 17.83
CA PRO A 2 9.34 -25.53 18.39
C PRO A 2 8.13 -26.02 19.20
N ARG A 3 8.10 -25.66 20.48
CA ARG A 3 6.98 -25.93 21.40
C ARG A 3 5.69 -25.43 20.74
N LYS A 4 4.56 -26.08 21.06
CA LYS A 4 3.21 -25.63 20.71
C LYS A 4 3.15 -24.10 20.81
N ALA A 5 2.44 -23.45 19.89
CA ALA A 5 2.08 -22.04 20.07
C ALA A 5 1.18 -21.96 21.31
N ASP A 6 1.78 -22.03 22.50
CA ASP A 6 1.07 -21.95 23.75
C ASP A 6 0.46 -20.55 23.77
N ASN A 7 -0.86 -20.55 23.96
CA ASN A 7 -1.70 -19.39 24.17
C ASN A 7 -1.29 -18.70 25.48
N VAL A 8 -0.10 -18.12 25.52
CA VAL A 8 0.36 -17.32 26.66
C VAL A 8 -0.39 -16.00 26.58
N VAL A 9 -1.54 -15.96 27.26
CA VAL A 9 -2.21 -14.70 27.58
C VAL A 9 -1.28 -13.89 28.48
N LEU A 10 -0.95 -12.67 28.08
CA LEU A 10 -0.11 -11.77 28.89
C LEU A 10 -0.93 -11.05 29.96
N SER A 11 -2.17 -10.68 29.64
CA SER A 11 -3.14 -10.15 30.59
C SER A 11 -4.56 -10.43 30.11
N SER A 12 -5.44 -10.78 31.05
CA SER A 12 -6.88 -10.96 30.84
C SER A 12 -7.71 -9.81 31.40
N GLU A 13 -7.09 -8.68 31.75
CA GLU A 13 -7.80 -7.49 32.22
C GLU A 13 -8.68 -6.89 31.11
N GLY A 14 -9.90 -6.50 31.50
CA GLY A 14 -10.81 -5.73 30.66
C GLY A 14 -10.52 -4.23 30.71
N PRO A 15 -11.22 -3.42 29.90
CA PRO A 15 -11.03 -1.97 29.88
C PRO A 15 -11.44 -1.31 31.19
N ALA A 16 -10.62 -0.39 31.69
CA ALA A 16 -10.97 0.51 32.77
C ALA A 16 -11.75 1.74 32.22
N PRO A 17 -12.42 2.55 33.08
CA PRO A 17 -13.10 3.76 32.64
C PRO A 17 -12.23 4.72 31.81
N ARG A 18 -10.92 4.77 32.10
CA ARG A 18 -9.92 5.55 31.35
C ARG A 18 -9.75 5.06 29.91
N ASP A 19 -9.80 3.75 29.68
CA ASP A 19 -9.62 3.13 28.37
C ASP A 19 -10.86 3.34 27.49
N LEU A 20 -12.04 3.36 28.09
CA LEU A 20 -13.28 3.70 27.37
C LEU A 20 -13.23 5.12 26.79
N ILE A 21 -12.62 6.07 27.51
CA ILE A 21 -12.39 7.43 26.99
C ILE A 21 -11.42 7.42 25.80
N ARG A 22 -10.37 6.59 25.85
CA ARG A 22 -9.45 6.39 24.70
C ARG A 22 -10.16 5.78 23.51
N ASP A 23 -11.05 4.82 23.75
CA ASP A 23 -11.85 4.19 22.69
C ASP A 23 -12.77 5.20 21.99
N GLU A 24 -13.43 6.09 22.75
CA GLU A 24 -14.23 7.18 22.19
C GLU A 24 -13.38 8.15 21.35
N ALA A 25 -12.17 8.51 21.82
CA ALA A 25 -11.25 9.35 21.06
C ALA A 25 -10.75 8.66 19.78
N LEU A 26 -10.43 7.37 19.86
CA LEU A 26 -9.99 6.56 18.72
C LEU A 26 -11.08 6.43 17.67
N ASP A 27 -12.30 6.09 18.08
CA ASP A 27 -13.45 5.94 17.19
C ASP A 27 -13.76 7.26 16.45
N ARG A 28 -13.79 8.38 17.15
CA ARG A 28 -13.97 9.71 16.54
C ARG A 28 -12.88 10.03 15.52
N THR A 29 -11.62 9.77 15.87
CA THR A 29 -10.47 10.03 14.98
C THR A 29 -10.55 9.19 13.70
N LEU A 30 -10.89 7.90 13.83
CA LEU A 30 -11.02 7.00 12.68
C LEU A 30 -12.24 7.32 11.80
N LYS A 31 -13.33 7.83 12.38
CA LYS A 31 -14.48 8.37 11.63
C LYS A 31 -14.08 9.57 10.80
N LEU A 32 -13.37 10.54 11.38
CA LEU A 32 -12.85 11.72 10.66
C LEU A 32 -11.85 11.33 9.55
N ALA A 33 -11.09 10.25 9.75
CA ALA A 33 -10.17 9.72 8.75
C ALA A 33 -10.85 8.89 7.62
N GLY A 34 -12.17 8.68 7.67
CA GLY A 34 -12.93 7.98 6.62
C GLY A 34 -12.79 6.45 6.61
N TYR A 35 -12.57 5.82 7.78
CA TYR A 35 -12.51 4.34 7.92
C TYR A 35 -13.85 3.68 8.24
N PHE A 36 -14.90 4.47 8.40
CA PHE A 36 -16.25 3.97 8.58
C PHE A 36 -17.08 4.38 7.37
N GLU A 37 -17.72 3.39 6.76
CA GLU A 37 -18.69 3.62 5.69
C GLU A 37 -20.05 3.97 6.27
N SER A 38 -20.85 4.69 5.48
CA SER A 38 -22.24 4.94 5.85
C SER A 38 -23.08 3.65 5.70
N ALA A 39 -24.24 3.61 6.35
CA ALA A 39 -25.17 2.48 6.19
C ALA A 39 -25.58 2.27 4.71
N SER A 40 -25.82 3.38 3.98
CA SER A 40 -26.11 3.35 2.55
C SER A 40 -24.96 2.77 1.73
N GLU A 41 -23.71 3.17 2.00
CA GLU A 41 -22.54 2.62 1.30
C GLU A 41 -22.36 1.12 1.56
N ALA A 42 -22.66 0.66 2.77
CA ALA A 42 -22.62 -0.76 3.11
C ALA A 42 -23.71 -1.55 2.36
N GLU A 43 -24.92 -1.00 2.29
CA GLU A 43 -26.06 -1.58 1.55
C GLU A 43 -25.77 -1.67 0.05
N ASP A 44 -25.26 -0.60 -0.56
CA ASP A 44 -24.89 -0.57 -1.97
C ASP A 44 -23.84 -1.64 -2.30
N LYS A 45 -22.83 -1.81 -1.45
CA LYS A 45 -21.80 -2.86 -1.62
C LYS A 45 -22.37 -4.26 -1.43
N GLN A 46 -23.31 -4.45 -0.51
CA GLN A 46 -23.99 -5.73 -0.31
C GLN A 46 -24.83 -6.10 -1.54
N ASN A 47 -25.58 -5.15 -2.08
CA ASN A 47 -26.36 -5.32 -3.30
C ASN A 47 -25.45 -5.64 -4.49
N LEU A 48 -24.36 -4.89 -4.64
CA LEU A 48 -23.35 -5.14 -5.66
C LEU A 48 -22.77 -6.56 -5.58
N LEU A 49 -22.42 -7.03 -4.38
CA LEU A 49 -21.88 -8.39 -4.20
C LEU A 49 -22.92 -9.46 -4.55
N ALA A 50 -24.19 -9.23 -4.21
CA ALA A 50 -25.27 -10.13 -4.60
C ALA A 50 -25.45 -10.19 -6.12
N THR A 51 -25.38 -9.04 -6.80
CA THR A 51 -25.42 -8.98 -8.27
C THR A 51 -24.24 -9.71 -8.89
N LEU A 52 -23.02 -9.50 -8.40
CA LEU A 52 -21.84 -10.19 -8.93
C LEU A 52 -21.92 -11.71 -8.69
N ASP A 53 -22.43 -12.16 -7.55
CA ASP A 53 -22.61 -13.59 -7.26
C ASP A 53 -23.58 -14.24 -8.27
N GLN A 54 -24.68 -13.55 -8.61
CA GLN A 54 -25.61 -13.98 -9.66
C GLN A 54 -24.96 -14.03 -11.05
N ILE A 55 -24.15 -13.01 -11.40
CA ILE A 55 -23.41 -12.98 -12.67
C ILE A 55 -22.46 -14.17 -12.76
N VAL A 56 -21.71 -14.48 -11.69
CA VAL A 56 -20.79 -15.62 -11.66
C VAL A 56 -21.54 -16.94 -11.84
N LYS A 57 -22.65 -17.15 -11.14
CA LYS A 57 -23.49 -18.36 -11.30
C LYS A 57 -24.02 -18.52 -12.71
N LYS A 58 -24.50 -17.42 -13.31
CA LYS A 58 -24.96 -17.41 -14.70
C LYS A 58 -23.82 -17.74 -15.67
N TRP A 59 -22.65 -17.13 -15.47
CA TRP A 59 -21.48 -17.40 -16.29
C TRP A 59 -21.06 -18.87 -16.23
N VAL A 60 -21.01 -19.48 -15.04
CA VAL A 60 -20.71 -20.92 -14.87
C VAL A 60 -21.76 -21.78 -15.58
N TYR A 61 -23.05 -21.45 -15.42
CA TYR A 61 -24.14 -22.13 -16.12
C TYR A 61 -23.96 -22.08 -17.64
N ASP A 62 -23.76 -20.88 -18.20
CA ASP A 62 -23.61 -20.68 -19.64
C ASP A 62 -22.38 -21.45 -20.18
N CYS A 63 -21.25 -21.41 -19.47
CA CYS A 63 -20.06 -22.21 -19.83
C CYS A 63 -20.33 -23.72 -19.89
N MET A 64 -21.14 -24.26 -18.96
CA MET A 64 -21.50 -25.67 -18.98
C MET A 64 -22.43 -26.02 -20.12
N ILE A 65 -23.41 -25.17 -20.43
CA ILE A 65 -24.28 -25.37 -21.60
C ILE A 65 -23.45 -25.36 -22.89
N THR A 66 -22.52 -24.42 -23.06
CA THR A 66 -21.63 -24.36 -24.22
C THR A 66 -20.74 -25.61 -24.36
N GLN A 67 -20.36 -26.23 -23.24
CA GLN A 67 -19.60 -27.48 -23.24
C GLN A 67 -20.46 -28.74 -23.47
N GLY A 68 -21.78 -28.59 -23.66
CA GLY A 68 -22.69 -29.70 -23.97
C GLY A 68 -23.26 -30.43 -22.75
N TYR A 69 -23.11 -29.89 -21.55
CA TYR A 69 -23.75 -30.45 -20.35
C TYR A 69 -25.27 -30.18 -20.35
N SER A 70 -26.04 -31.05 -19.68
CA SER A 70 -27.48 -30.86 -19.54
C SER A 70 -27.82 -29.64 -18.67
N GLN A 71 -28.99 -29.03 -18.90
CA GLN A 71 -29.47 -27.90 -18.10
C GLN A 71 -29.51 -28.23 -16.60
N THR A 72 -29.92 -29.43 -16.22
CA THR A 72 -29.95 -29.88 -14.82
C THR A 72 -28.57 -29.91 -14.18
N LEU A 73 -27.53 -30.35 -14.90
CA LEU A 73 -26.16 -30.35 -14.39
C LEU A 73 -25.60 -28.92 -14.32
N ALA A 74 -25.85 -28.11 -15.35
CA ALA A 74 -25.43 -26.71 -15.39
C ALA A 74 -26.03 -25.91 -14.22
N SER A 75 -27.32 -26.07 -13.92
CA SER A 75 -27.97 -25.40 -12.78
C SER A 75 -27.42 -25.84 -11.42
N ARG A 76 -26.86 -27.05 -11.32
CA ARG A 76 -26.31 -27.60 -10.06
C ARG A 76 -24.85 -27.26 -9.83
N ALA A 77 -24.13 -26.80 -10.84
CA ALA A 77 -22.70 -26.52 -10.74
C ALA A 77 -22.39 -25.32 -9.84
N GLY A 78 -23.29 -24.35 -9.77
CA GLY A 78 -23.22 -23.22 -8.85
C GLY A 78 -22.09 -22.24 -9.20
N GLY A 79 -21.27 -21.90 -8.22
CA GLY A 79 -20.31 -20.80 -8.29
C GLY A 79 -20.57 -19.79 -7.17
N LYS A 80 -19.51 -19.13 -6.69
CA LYS A 80 -19.63 -18.26 -5.52
C LYS A 80 -18.54 -17.19 -5.47
N ILE A 81 -18.92 -15.99 -5.03
CA ILE A 81 -17.96 -14.91 -4.75
C ILE A 81 -17.53 -14.93 -3.29
N TYR A 82 -16.23 -14.72 -3.10
CA TYR A 82 -15.62 -14.49 -1.79
C TYR A 82 -14.89 -13.17 -1.80
N THR A 83 -15.09 -12.39 -0.74
CA THR A 83 -14.34 -11.16 -0.54
C THR A 83 -13.02 -11.43 0.18
N LEU A 84 -12.02 -10.60 -0.08
CA LEU A 84 -10.67 -10.76 0.48
C LEU A 84 -10.19 -9.49 1.21
N GLY A 85 -9.04 -9.62 1.87
CA GLY A 85 -8.28 -8.49 2.38
C GLY A 85 -9.04 -7.63 3.38
N SER A 86 -8.83 -6.31 3.31
CA SER A 86 -9.40 -5.39 4.29
C SER A 86 -10.92 -5.30 4.26
N TYR A 87 -11.57 -5.55 3.12
CA TYR A 87 -13.03 -5.55 3.06
C TYR A 87 -13.61 -6.75 3.83
N ARG A 88 -13.06 -7.95 3.62
CA ARG A 88 -13.47 -9.16 4.36
C ARG A 88 -13.24 -9.02 5.87
N LEU A 89 -12.16 -8.34 6.25
CA LEU A 89 -11.83 -8.05 7.65
C LEU A 89 -12.58 -6.82 8.20
N GLY A 90 -13.41 -6.13 7.40
CA GLY A 90 -14.09 -4.90 7.81
C GLY A 90 -13.15 -3.71 8.11
N ALA A 91 -11.88 -3.78 7.75
CA ALA A 91 -10.86 -2.74 7.98
C ALA A 91 -10.48 -1.98 6.69
N HIS A 92 -11.41 -1.90 5.73
CA HIS A 92 -11.22 -1.13 4.50
C HIS A 92 -11.34 0.38 4.77
N GLN A 93 -10.60 1.15 3.99
CA GLN A 93 -10.79 2.60 3.84
C GLN A 93 -11.58 2.80 2.54
N ARG A 94 -12.11 4.00 2.28
CA ARG A 94 -12.49 4.38 0.92
C ARG A 94 -11.22 4.33 0.05
N VAL A 95 -11.21 3.47 -0.97
CA VAL A 95 -10.03 3.23 -1.81
C VAL A 95 -10.25 3.87 -3.18
N PRO A 96 -9.37 4.79 -3.61
CA PRO A 96 -8.99 4.96 -4.99
C PRO A 96 -7.79 4.04 -5.27
N GLU A 97 -8.03 3.03 -6.09
CA GLU A 97 -7.12 2.10 -6.74
C GLU A 97 -6.43 1.03 -5.88
N ALA A 98 -6.66 -0.23 -6.27
CA ALA A 98 -5.93 -1.42 -5.81
C ALA A 98 -5.23 -2.15 -6.99
N ARG A 99 -4.25 -3.02 -6.68
CA ARG A 99 -3.43 -3.81 -7.63
C ARG A 99 -3.20 -5.22 -7.12
N VAL A 100 -3.74 -6.23 -7.84
CA VAL A 100 -3.19 -7.55 -8.28
C VAL A 100 -4.18 -8.06 -9.37
N PRO A 101 -3.78 -8.74 -10.47
CA PRO A 101 -4.72 -9.10 -11.57
C PRO A 101 -5.71 -10.22 -11.14
N ILE A 102 -6.91 -10.41 -11.74
CA ILE A 102 -7.28 -10.40 -13.17
C ILE A 102 -8.75 -9.91 -13.34
N ILE A 103 -8.95 -8.92 -14.21
CA ILE A 103 -10.13 -8.03 -14.35
C ILE A 103 -10.21 -7.02 -13.21
N LYS A 104 -9.71 -5.82 -13.52
CA LYS A 104 -10.04 -4.61 -12.78
C LYS A 104 -11.22 -3.95 -13.45
N MET A 105 -12.23 -3.60 -12.69
CA MET A 105 -13.39 -2.90 -13.21
C MET A 105 -13.88 -1.85 -12.22
N LYS A 106 -14.61 -0.87 -12.74
CA LYS A 106 -15.43 0.03 -11.93
C LYS A 106 -16.88 -0.35 -12.17
N PHE A 107 -17.55 -0.87 -11.15
CA PHE A 107 -18.95 -1.30 -11.21
C PHE A 107 -19.76 -0.49 -10.21
N CYS A 108 -20.78 0.23 -10.68
CA CYS A 108 -21.57 1.16 -9.85
C CYS A 108 -20.70 2.17 -9.05
N GLY A 109 -19.62 2.66 -9.66
CA GLY A 109 -18.71 3.60 -8.99
C GLY A 109 -17.68 2.97 -8.05
N VAL A 110 -17.81 1.67 -7.74
CA VAL A 110 -16.89 0.92 -6.88
C VAL A 110 -15.82 0.23 -7.73
N GLU A 111 -14.55 0.38 -7.34
CA GLU A 111 -13.45 -0.33 -7.97
C GLU A 111 -13.32 -1.76 -7.43
N ILE A 112 -13.19 -2.71 -8.34
CA ILE A 112 -13.22 -4.14 -8.04
C ILE A 112 -12.05 -4.81 -8.73
N ASP A 113 -11.23 -5.48 -7.92
CA ASP A 113 -10.22 -6.43 -8.38
C ASP A 113 -10.80 -7.85 -8.25
N LEU A 114 -11.10 -8.49 -9.37
CA LEU A 114 -11.61 -9.86 -9.38
C LEU A 114 -10.44 -10.85 -9.41
N LEU A 115 -10.52 -11.89 -8.60
CA LEU A 115 -9.59 -13.02 -8.65
C LEU A 115 -10.37 -14.28 -8.99
N PHE A 116 -9.73 -15.18 -9.74
CA PHE A 116 -10.32 -16.45 -10.12
C PHE A 116 -9.56 -17.62 -9.49
N ALA A 117 -10.30 -18.60 -9.01
CA ALA A 117 -9.79 -19.85 -8.45
C ALA A 117 -10.66 -21.00 -8.96
N LYS A 118 -10.04 -21.94 -9.70
CA LYS A 118 -10.74 -23.14 -10.17
C LYS A 118 -10.52 -24.26 -9.17
N LEU A 119 -11.58 -24.68 -8.48
CA LEU A 119 -11.52 -25.80 -7.55
C LEU A 119 -11.88 -27.11 -8.27
N ASN A 120 -11.28 -28.21 -7.84
CA ASN A 120 -11.56 -29.55 -8.38
C ASN A 120 -12.79 -30.17 -7.71
N PHE A 121 -13.95 -29.52 -7.86
CA PHE A 121 -15.23 -29.97 -7.33
C PHE A 121 -16.25 -30.01 -8.47
N ALA A 122 -17.13 -31.00 -8.45
CA ALA A 122 -18.21 -31.11 -9.44
C ALA A 122 -19.23 -29.96 -9.33
N SER A 123 -19.38 -29.38 -8.15
CA SER A 123 -20.22 -28.21 -7.91
C SER A 123 -19.71 -27.38 -6.74
N ILE A 124 -20.03 -26.08 -6.77
CA ILE A 124 -19.76 -25.11 -5.71
C ILE A 124 -21.11 -24.58 -5.21
N PRO A 125 -21.70 -25.19 -4.15
CA PRO A 125 -22.98 -24.76 -3.60
C PRO A 125 -22.86 -23.43 -2.82
N ASP A 126 -24.00 -22.79 -2.54
CA ASP A 126 -24.06 -21.51 -1.82
C ASP A 126 -23.46 -21.56 -0.41
N ASN A 127 -23.54 -22.71 0.26
CA ASN A 127 -22.95 -22.95 1.58
C ASN A 127 -21.51 -23.48 1.52
N PHE A 128 -20.85 -23.46 0.35
CA PHE A 128 -19.48 -23.92 0.22
C PHE A 128 -18.54 -23.14 1.15
N SER A 129 -17.60 -23.86 1.77
CA SER A 129 -16.60 -23.31 2.68
C SER A 129 -15.21 -23.46 2.07
N LEU A 130 -14.46 -22.36 2.00
CA LEU A 130 -13.06 -22.37 1.58
C LEU A 130 -12.12 -23.09 2.57
N MET A 131 -12.63 -23.46 3.74
CA MET A 131 -11.91 -24.22 4.76
C MET A 131 -12.15 -25.73 4.64
N ASP A 132 -12.87 -26.18 3.61
CA ASP A 132 -13.01 -27.60 3.31
C ASP A 132 -11.63 -28.23 3.07
N PRO A 133 -11.26 -29.33 3.75
CA PRO A 133 -9.95 -29.97 3.59
C PRO A 133 -9.62 -30.39 2.15
N ARG A 134 -10.63 -30.58 1.29
CA ARG A 134 -10.42 -30.90 -0.12
C ARG A 134 -9.89 -29.70 -0.93
N VAL A 135 -10.02 -28.48 -0.43
CA VAL A 135 -9.41 -27.26 -0.99
C VAL A 135 -7.89 -27.23 -0.74
N ASP A 136 -7.37 -28.05 0.19
CA ASP A 136 -5.94 -28.20 0.46
C ASP A 136 -5.24 -29.19 -0.48
N GLN A 137 -5.97 -29.74 -1.46
CA GLN A 137 -5.41 -30.61 -2.49
C GLN A 137 -4.53 -29.81 -3.47
N GLU A 138 -3.80 -30.53 -4.32
CA GLU A 138 -2.94 -29.91 -5.33
C GLU A 138 -3.79 -29.12 -6.34
N HIS A 139 -3.68 -27.80 -6.26
CA HIS A 139 -4.17 -26.85 -7.24
C HIS A 139 -2.98 -26.18 -7.93
N ASP A 140 -3.22 -25.59 -9.11
CA ASP A 140 -2.21 -24.76 -9.75
C ASP A 140 -1.84 -23.55 -8.87
N GLN A 141 -0.63 -23.01 -9.06
CA GLN A 141 -0.12 -21.93 -8.21
C GLN A 141 -1.00 -20.67 -8.23
N ASN A 142 -1.68 -20.37 -9.34
CA ASN A 142 -2.52 -19.18 -9.43
C ASN A 142 -3.80 -19.36 -8.62
N THR A 143 -4.44 -20.53 -8.70
CA THR A 143 -5.58 -20.90 -7.85
C THR A 143 -5.21 -20.81 -6.37
N LEU A 144 -4.07 -21.39 -5.95
CA LEU A 144 -3.62 -21.31 -4.55
C LEU A 144 -3.42 -19.85 -4.08
N ARG A 145 -2.82 -18.99 -4.93
CA ARG A 145 -2.63 -17.56 -4.63
C ARG A 145 -3.97 -16.84 -4.47
N SER A 146 -4.95 -17.09 -5.34
CA SER A 146 -6.29 -16.51 -5.27
C SER A 146 -7.06 -16.95 -4.02
N LEU A 147 -6.90 -18.20 -3.59
CA LEU A 147 -7.58 -18.75 -2.40
C LEU A 147 -6.98 -18.25 -1.08
N ASN A 148 -5.68 -17.96 -1.04
CA ASN A 148 -4.99 -17.60 0.21
C ASN A 148 -5.60 -16.36 0.88
N GLY A 149 -5.96 -15.32 0.12
CA GLY A 149 -6.49 -14.08 0.69
C GLY A 149 -7.74 -14.28 1.55
N PRO A 150 -8.84 -14.80 1.00
CA PRO A 150 -10.07 -15.10 1.75
C PRO A 150 -9.86 -16.07 2.91
N ARG A 151 -9.05 -17.12 2.70
CA ARG A 151 -8.82 -18.16 3.72
C ARG A 151 -8.02 -17.63 4.91
N VAL A 152 -7.01 -16.81 4.66
CA VAL A 152 -6.24 -16.13 5.72
C VAL A 152 -7.14 -15.22 6.55
N ALA A 153 -8.02 -14.46 5.91
CA ALA A 153 -8.97 -13.61 6.63
C ALA A 153 -9.92 -14.45 7.50
N GLN A 154 -10.40 -15.59 7.00
CA GLN A 154 -11.27 -16.49 7.75
C GLN A 154 -10.55 -17.14 8.94
N ASP A 155 -9.34 -17.69 8.74
CA ASP A 155 -8.53 -18.22 9.82
C ASP A 155 -8.21 -17.14 10.87
N LEU A 156 -7.90 -15.90 10.46
CA LEU A 156 -7.65 -14.79 11.39
C LEU A 156 -8.86 -14.52 12.29
N LEU A 157 -10.04 -14.32 11.68
CA LEU A 157 -11.27 -14.04 12.43
C LEU A 157 -11.66 -15.18 13.37
N ALA A 158 -11.38 -16.43 13.00
CA ALA A 158 -11.65 -17.59 13.83
C ALA A 158 -10.67 -17.76 15.02
N ASN A 159 -9.51 -17.09 14.99
CA ASN A 159 -8.45 -17.24 15.99
C ASN A 159 -8.23 -15.97 16.85
N VAL A 160 -9.05 -14.93 16.69
CA VAL A 160 -9.05 -13.74 17.55
C VAL A 160 -10.18 -13.80 18.58
N PRO A 161 -9.96 -13.39 19.84
CA PRO A 161 -10.98 -13.50 20.90
C PRO A 161 -12.22 -12.63 20.67
N ASN A 162 -12.04 -11.42 20.12
CA ASN A 162 -13.13 -10.51 19.80
C ASN A 162 -12.88 -9.89 18.42
N ALA A 163 -13.66 -10.30 17.43
CA ALA A 163 -13.51 -9.84 16.04
C ALA A 163 -13.74 -8.34 15.90
N GLN A 164 -14.72 -7.77 16.59
CA GLN A 164 -15.03 -6.34 16.51
C GLN A 164 -13.87 -5.48 17.03
N ASN A 165 -13.35 -5.79 18.22
CA ASN A 165 -12.22 -5.07 18.80
C ASN A 165 -10.96 -5.21 17.94
N PHE A 166 -10.70 -6.42 17.44
CA PHE A 166 -9.63 -6.69 16.50
C PHE A 166 -9.74 -5.83 15.23
N CYS A 167 -10.90 -5.79 14.58
CA CYS A 167 -11.09 -5.03 13.34
C CYS A 167 -10.92 -3.53 13.56
N GLN A 168 -11.41 -2.98 14.67
CA GLN A 168 -11.26 -1.56 14.99
C GLN A 168 -9.79 -1.19 15.29
N ALA A 169 -9.08 -2.03 16.05
CA ALA A 169 -7.64 -1.86 16.25
C ALA A 169 -6.86 -1.97 14.93
N LEU A 170 -7.25 -2.91 14.05
CA LEU A 170 -6.63 -3.06 12.74
C LEU A 170 -6.83 -1.83 11.84
N ARG A 171 -8.01 -1.17 11.88
CA ARG A 171 -8.23 0.12 11.19
C ARG A 171 -7.23 1.17 11.67
N ALA A 172 -7.04 1.29 12.99
CA ALA A 172 -6.09 2.24 13.58
C ALA A 172 -4.65 1.96 13.15
N ILE A 173 -4.18 0.72 13.27
CA ILE A 173 -2.82 0.35 12.91
C ILE A 173 -2.58 0.47 11.40
N LYS A 174 -3.57 0.15 10.57
CA LYS A 174 -3.48 0.36 9.13
C LYS A 174 -3.39 1.85 8.79
N HIS A 175 -4.20 2.69 9.42
CA HIS A 175 -4.16 4.14 9.25
C HIS A 175 -2.78 4.72 9.63
N TRP A 176 -2.28 4.35 10.81
CA TRP A 176 -0.93 4.69 11.24
C TRP A 176 0.12 4.28 10.22
N ALA A 177 0.14 3.01 9.80
CA ALA A 177 1.18 2.51 8.88
C ALA A 177 1.15 3.23 7.51
N GLN A 178 -0.04 3.59 7.02
CA GLN A 178 -0.21 4.37 5.79
C GLN A 178 0.31 5.80 5.97
N ARG A 179 -0.10 6.49 7.06
CA ARG A 179 0.33 7.87 7.38
C ARG A 179 1.83 7.99 7.58
N ARG A 180 2.44 6.99 8.23
CA ARG A 180 3.89 6.92 8.50
C ARG A 180 4.71 6.35 7.33
N ALA A 181 4.09 6.08 6.18
CA ALA A 181 4.73 5.56 4.97
C ALA A 181 5.53 4.27 5.18
N ILE A 182 4.97 3.34 5.96
CA ILE A 182 5.53 2.00 6.20
C ILE A 182 4.52 0.90 5.82
N TYR A 183 3.68 1.19 4.83
CA TYR A 183 2.67 0.27 4.30
C TYR A 183 2.87 0.10 2.79
N SER A 184 3.52 -0.99 2.38
CA SER A 184 3.66 -1.48 0.98
C SER A 184 4.60 -2.69 0.94
N ASN A 185 4.07 -3.89 0.65
CA ASN A 185 4.90 -5.11 0.54
C ASN A 185 5.87 -5.10 -0.66
N PRO A 186 5.49 -4.63 -1.87
CA PRO A 186 6.43 -4.47 -2.98
C PRO A 186 7.59 -3.53 -2.65
N LEU A 187 7.32 -2.46 -1.88
CA LEU A 187 8.33 -1.49 -1.43
C LEU A 187 8.94 -1.88 -0.09
N CYS A 188 9.02 -3.18 0.20
CA CYS A 188 9.78 -3.76 1.31
C CYS A 188 9.26 -3.44 2.72
N TYR A 189 8.03 -2.97 2.88
CA TYR A 189 7.36 -2.78 4.16
C TYR A 189 6.28 -3.85 4.42
N VAL A 190 5.54 -3.71 5.50
CA VAL A 190 4.40 -4.59 5.82
C VAL A 190 3.21 -4.31 4.90
N GLY A 191 2.49 -5.38 4.52
CA GLY A 191 1.20 -5.30 3.85
C GLY A 191 0.02 -5.52 4.81
N GLY A 192 -1.20 -5.44 4.29
CA GLY A 192 -2.43 -5.58 5.09
C GLY A 192 -2.54 -6.91 5.84
N ILE A 193 -2.17 -8.04 5.20
CA ILE A 193 -2.19 -9.36 5.84
C ILE A 193 -1.20 -9.42 7.02
N ALA A 194 0.02 -8.90 6.84
CA ALA A 194 1.03 -8.88 7.89
C ALA A 194 0.57 -8.06 9.10
N LEU A 195 0.00 -6.87 8.88
CA LEU A 195 -0.58 -6.06 9.95
C LEU A 195 -1.75 -6.77 10.65
N ALA A 196 -2.63 -7.43 9.90
CA ALA A 196 -3.74 -8.19 10.47
C ALA A 196 -3.25 -9.34 11.35
N ILE A 197 -2.22 -10.07 10.94
CA ILE A 197 -1.59 -11.13 11.76
C ILE A 197 -0.93 -10.53 13.01
N MET A 198 -0.29 -9.37 12.88
CA MET A 198 0.33 -8.71 14.02
C MET A 198 -0.69 -8.25 15.06
N VAL A 199 -1.76 -7.57 14.63
CA VAL A 199 -2.86 -7.14 15.51
C VAL A 199 -3.59 -8.35 16.09
N GLY A 200 -3.81 -9.39 15.29
CA GLY A 200 -4.47 -10.62 15.74
C GLY A 200 -3.66 -11.34 16.81
N ARG A 201 -2.32 -11.36 16.68
CA ARG A 201 -1.45 -11.91 17.73
C ARG A 201 -1.55 -11.09 19.02
N VAL A 202 -1.58 -9.76 18.93
CA VAL A 202 -1.78 -8.91 20.12
C VAL A 202 -3.13 -9.18 20.77
N ALA A 203 -4.21 -9.36 19.99
CA ALA A 203 -5.52 -9.71 20.51
C ALA A 203 -5.53 -11.07 21.23
N GLN A 204 -4.75 -12.05 20.76
CA GLN A 204 -4.57 -13.33 21.49
C GLN A 204 -3.84 -13.16 22.83
N LEU A 205 -2.87 -12.25 22.90
CA LEU A 205 -2.13 -11.96 24.14
C LEU A 205 -2.98 -11.18 25.16
N TYR A 206 -4.00 -10.44 24.70
CA TYR A 206 -4.88 -9.59 25.51
C TYR A 206 -6.37 -9.80 25.13
N PRO A 207 -6.98 -10.95 25.48
CA PRO A 207 -8.29 -11.36 24.96
C PRO A 207 -9.45 -10.44 25.34
N ASN A 208 -9.36 -9.75 26.47
CA ASN A 208 -10.41 -8.87 26.99
C ASN A 208 -10.14 -7.38 26.72
N ALA A 209 -9.06 -7.05 26.01
CA ALA A 209 -8.69 -5.68 25.73
C ALA A 209 -9.65 -5.00 24.74
N SER A 210 -9.91 -3.72 24.98
CA SER A 210 -10.66 -2.87 24.06
C SER A 210 -9.79 -2.38 22.89
N PRO A 211 -10.36 -1.76 21.83
CA PRO A 211 -9.60 -1.33 20.66
C PRO A 211 -8.37 -0.45 20.98
N SER A 212 -8.50 0.56 21.85
CA SER A 212 -7.39 1.44 22.22
C SER A 212 -6.31 0.72 23.01
N MET A 213 -6.69 -0.19 23.92
CA MET A 213 -5.75 -1.06 24.63
C MET A 213 -4.97 -1.95 23.65
N LEU A 214 -5.63 -2.52 22.64
CA LEU A 214 -4.97 -3.31 21.59
C LEU A 214 -3.99 -2.46 20.78
N VAL A 215 -4.32 -1.21 20.45
CA VAL A 215 -3.41 -0.27 19.78
C VAL A 215 -2.19 0.04 20.66
N HIS A 216 -2.37 0.36 21.94
CA HIS A 216 -1.26 0.59 22.88
C HIS A 216 -0.37 -0.66 23.00
N ASN A 217 -0.98 -1.82 23.21
CA ASN A 217 -0.27 -3.07 23.37
C ASN A 217 0.43 -3.52 22.08
N PHE A 218 -0.08 -3.18 20.90
CA PHE A 218 0.60 -3.42 19.63
C PHE A 218 1.99 -2.78 19.62
N PHE A 219 2.08 -1.49 19.95
CA PHE A 219 3.36 -0.79 19.98
C PHE A 219 4.30 -1.36 21.04
N ARG A 220 3.79 -1.63 22.24
CA ARG A 220 4.60 -2.18 23.35
C ARG A 220 5.15 -3.57 23.02
N VAL A 221 4.29 -4.47 22.55
CA VAL A 221 4.66 -5.85 22.19
C VAL A 221 5.71 -5.84 21.08
N TYR A 222 5.47 -5.12 19.99
CA TYR A 222 6.40 -5.14 18.84
C TYR A 222 7.65 -4.30 19.03
N HIS A 223 7.64 -3.35 19.97
CA HIS A 223 8.87 -2.70 20.43
C HIS A 223 9.81 -3.68 21.12
N MET A 224 9.27 -4.60 21.92
CA MET A 224 10.01 -5.60 22.70
C MET A 224 10.19 -6.94 21.97
N TRP A 225 9.54 -7.14 20.82
CA TRP A 225 9.51 -8.43 20.13
C TRP A 225 10.90 -8.89 19.68
N ASN A 226 11.24 -10.13 19.99
CA ASN A 226 12.43 -10.78 19.46
C ASN A 226 12.13 -11.33 18.06
N TRP A 227 12.52 -10.60 17.02
CA TRP A 227 12.25 -10.93 15.62
C TRP A 227 12.94 -12.20 15.08
N LYS A 228 13.77 -12.87 15.89
CA LYS A 228 14.18 -14.26 15.61
C LYS A 228 13.02 -15.25 15.74
N ILE A 229 11.97 -14.86 16.47
CA ILE A 229 10.75 -15.64 16.70
C ILE A 229 9.68 -15.15 15.71
N PRO A 230 9.14 -16.02 14.85
CA PRO A 230 8.09 -15.64 13.92
C PRO A 230 6.78 -15.31 14.64
N VAL A 231 6.04 -14.36 14.09
CA VAL A 231 4.67 -14.08 14.53
C VAL A 231 3.74 -15.11 13.90
N ILE A 232 3.11 -15.92 14.74
CA ILE A 232 2.23 -17.02 14.36
C ILE A 232 0.96 -16.93 15.21
N ILE A 233 -0.21 -17.08 14.58
CA ILE A 233 -1.54 -17.04 15.24
C ILE A 233 -2.09 -18.43 15.56
N LYS A 234 -1.69 -19.45 14.80
CA LYS A 234 -2.20 -20.82 14.91
C LYS A 234 -1.06 -21.82 14.71
N SER A 235 -1.11 -22.96 15.38
CA SER A 235 -0.13 -24.04 15.19
C SER A 235 -0.07 -24.49 13.73
N ILE A 236 1.15 -24.66 13.22
CA ILE A 236 1.41 -25.08 11.85
C ILE A 236 1.50 -26.60 11.79
N ASP A 237 0.74 -27.21 10.89
CA ASP A 237 0.80 -28.65 10.61
C ASP A 237 1.78 -28.92 9.47
N TYR A 238 3.00 -29.30 9.84
CA TYR A 238 4.07 -29.63 8.89
C TYR A 238 3.94 -31.02 8.26
N SER A 239 2.93 -31.82 8.62
CA SER A 239 2.72 -33.15 8.03
C SER A 239 2.10 -33.10 6.63
N LYS A 240 1.53 -31.95 6.25
CA LYS A 240 0.87 -31.76 4.96
C LYS A 240 1.86 -31.66 3.79
N PRO A 241 1.49 -32.14 2.59
CA PRO A 241 2.43 -32.41 1.49
C PRO A 241 2.95 -31.18 0.73
N LEU A 242 2.20 -30.07 0.67
CA LEU A 242 2.64 -28.89 -0.08
C LEU A 242 3.81 -28.19 0.63
N PRO A 243 4.73 -27.56 -0.13
CA PRO A 243 5.81 -26.77 0.46
C PRO A 243 5.28 -25.68 1.38
N GLN A 244 5.78 -25.66 2.62
CA GLN A 244 5.40 -24.69 3.64
C GLN A 244 6.61 -23.90 4.10
N TRP A 245 6.38 -22.65 4.51
CA TRP A 245 7.44 -21.87 5.14
C TRP A 245 7.91 -22.54 6.44
N ALA A 246 9.22 -22.72 6.54
CA ALA A 246 9.90 -23.14 7.75
C ALA A 246 11.06 -22.17 8.04
N PRO A 247 11.40 -21.92 9.32
CA PRO A 247 12.54 -21.09 9.66
C PRO A 247 13.82 -21.71 9.09
N PRO A 248 14.67 -20.94 8.37
CA PRO A 248 15.93 -21.45 7.86
C PRO A 248 16.84 -21.90 9.00
N LEU A 249 17.63 -22.95 8.79
CA LEU A 249 18.67 -23.33 9.76
C LEU A 249 19.68 -22.17 9.92
N PRO A 250 20.25 -21.93 11.11
CA PRO A 250 21.11 -20.78 11.38
C PRO A 250 22.25 -20.56 10.36
N ASN A 251 22.77 -21.65 9.78
CA ASN A 251 23.89 -21.63 8.83
C ASN A 251 23.47 -21.90 7.36
N ARG A 252 22.18 -21.97 7.05
CA ARG A 252 21.67 -22.21 5.70
C ARG A 252 20.88 -21.01 5.18
N GLY A 253 21.61 -20.06 4.62
CA GLY A 253 21.06 -18.93 3.87
C GLY A 253 20.66 -17.72 4.73
N PRO A 254 20.18 -16.65 4.07
CA PRO A 254 19.78 -15.41 4.74
C PRO A 254 18.58 -15.63 5.66
N GLN A 255 18.68 -15.13 6.89
CA GLN A 255 17.58 -15.20 7.85
C GLN A 255 16.55 -14.09 7.56
N PRO A 256 15.25 -14.37 7.66
CA PRO A 256 14.22 -13.35 7.53
C PRO A 256 14.32 -12.33 8.68
N VAL A 257 14.17 -11.06 8.36
CA VAL A 257 14.36 -9.96 9.32
C VAL A 257 13.17 -9.83 10.29
N MET A 258 11.94 -10.00 9.78
CA MET A 258 10.70 -9.76 10.51
C MET A 258 9.63 -10.81 10.13
N PRO A 259 9.83 -12.12 10.38
CA PRO A 259 8.96 -13.18 9.85
C PRO A 259 7.55 -13.15 10.45
N ILE A 260 6.54 -12.96 9.60
CA ILE A 260 5.11 -12.95 9.97
C ILE A 260 4.40 -13.97 9.08
N ILE A 261 3.86 -15.02 9.69
CA ILE A 261 3.47 -16.23 8.97
C ILE A 261 1.95 -16.29 8.81
N THR A 262 1.49 -16.55 7.58
CA THR A 262 0.07 -16.75 7.30
C THR A 262 -0.47 -17.96 8.09
N PRO A 263 -1.70 -17.88 8.64
CA PRO A 263 -2.27 -18.98 9.42
C PRO A 263 -2.81 -20.14 8.57
N THR A 264 -3.06 -19.90 7.29
CA THR A 264 -3.66 -20.87 6.37
C THR A 264 -2.60 -21.69 5.64
N TYR A 265 -2.87 -22.98 5.49
CA TYR A 265 -2.07 -23.89 4.67
C TYR A 265 -2.22 -23.62 3.15
N PRO A 266 -1.14 -23.70 2.36
CA PRO A 266 0.25 -23.78 2.80
C PRO A 266 0.73 -22.46 3.40
N VAL A 267 1.37 -22.52 4.58
CA VAL A 267 1.79 -21.30 5.29
C VAL A 267 2.96 -20.62 4.60
N MET A 268 2.95 -19.28 4.59
CA MET A 268 3.95 -18.45 3.93
C MET A 268 4.38 -17.29 4.82
N ASN A 269 5.61 -16.82 4.64
CA ASN A 269 6.06 -15.57 5.26
C ASN A 269 5.47 -14.37 4.49
N SER A 270 4.57 -13.60 5.11
CA SER A 270 3.90 -12.42 4.53
C SER A 270 4.81 -11.19 4.42
N THR A 271 5.96 -11.20 5.09
CA THR A 271 6.94 -10.11 5.11
C THR A 271 8.26 -10.54 4.52
N TYR A 272 8.21 -11.46 3.54
CA TYR A 272 9.40 -11.94 2.87
C TYR A 272 10.22 -10.79 2.28
N ASN A 273 9.60 -9.70 1.82
CA ASN A 273 10.24 -8.52 1.21
C ASN A 273 10.91 -7.54 2.17
N VAL A 274 10.70 -7.65 3.47
CA VAL A 274 11.30 -6.74 4.44
C VAL A 274 12.83 -6.87 4.41
N THR A 275 13.53 -5.73 4.30
CA THR A 275 14.99 -5.65 4.34
C THR A 275 15.46 -5.08 5.68
N GLN A 276 16.77 -5.01 5.91
CA GLN A 276 17.30 -4.47 7.15
C GLN A 276 17.00 -2.97 7.32
N SER A 277 17.02 -2.23 6.22
CA SER A 277 16.73 -0.78 6.18
C SER A 277 15.27 -0.49 6.47
N THR A 278 14.33 -1.19 5.83
CA THR A 278 12.91 -0.97 6.09
C THR A 278 12.50 -1.47 7.48
N TYR A 279 13.11 -2.56 7.96
CA TYR A 279 12.95 -2.98 9.36
C TYR A 279 13.44 -1.91 10.34
N ALA A 280 14.61 -1.30 10.10
CA ALA A 280 15.12 -0.22 10.96
C ALA A 280 14.14 0.95 11.04
N ARG A 281 13.56 1.34 9.89
CA ARG A 281 12.55 2.40 9.80
C ARG A 281 11.26 2.03 10.54
N MET A 282 10.73 0.82 10.33
CA MET A 282 9.55 0.35 11.06
C MET A 282 9.79 0.29 12.58
N LYS A 283 10.99 -0.12 13.01
CA LYS A 283 11.36 -0.17 14.43
C LYS A 283 11.41 1.22 15.06
N GLU A 284 11.81 2.24 14.32
CA GLU A 284 11.75 3.63 14.76
C GLU A 284 10.30 4.12 14.91
N GLU A 285 9.44 3.86 13.91
CA GLU A 285 8.03 4.25 13.95
C GLU A 285 7.26 3.53 15.06
N ILE A 286 7.59 2.27 15.35
CA ILE A 286 7.04 1.54 16.50
C ILE A 286 7.47 2.19 17.82
N ARG A 287 8.75 2.57 17.95
CA ARG A 287 9.25 3.31 19.12
C ARG A 287 8.54 4.64 19.30
N ARG A 288 8.36 5.39 18.22
CA ARG A 288 7.60 6.64 18.21
C ARG A 288 6.18 6.42 18.76
N GLY A 289 5.48 5.39 18.30
CA GLY A 289 4.17 5.01 18.82
C GLY A 289 4.18 4.71 20.33
N VAL A 290 5.17 3.96 20.83
CA VAL A 290 5.35 3.74 22.28
C VAL A 290 5.52 5.05 23.03
N THR A 291 6.38 5.96 22.54
CA THR A 291 6.64 7.25 23.19
C THR A 291 5.40 8.12 23.28
N ILE A 292 4.59 8.19 22.21
CA ILE A 292 3.37 9.00 22.16
C ILE A 292 2.31 8.44 23.11
N LEU A 293 2.08 7.11 23.06
CA LEU A 293 0.97 6.48 23.77
C LEU A 293 1.24 6.19 25.25
N ASN A 294 2.51 6.25 25.69
CA ASN A 294 2.89 6.10 27.10
C ASN A 294 2.98 7.43 27.86
N ARG A 295 2.60 8.56 27.26
CA ARG A 295 2.58 9.86 27.96
C ARG A 295 1.62 9.80 29.14
N HIS A 296 2.03 10.44 30.24
CA HIS A 296 1.20 10.52 31.44
C HIS A 296 -0.02 11.40 31.19
N ASP A 297 -1.13 11.02 31.81
CA ASP A 297 -2.35 11.82 31.80
C ASP A 297 -2.07 13.23 32.38
N PRO A 298 -2.80 14.27 31.94
CA PRO A 298 -2.61 15.63 32.43
C PRO A 298 -2.74 15.71 33.95
N SER A 299 -1.84 16.46 34.61
CA SER A 299 -1.82 16.60 36.07
C SER A 299 -3.07 17.23 36.67
N ALA A 300 -3.85 17.97 35.87
CA ALA A 300 -5.12 18.56 36.27
C ALA A 300 -6.26 17.53 36.42
N VAL A 301 -6.08 16.30 35.90
CA VAL A 301 -7.08 15.24 35.97
C VAL A 301 -7.09 14.60 37.35
N THR A 302 -8.25 14.59 38.00
CA THR A 302 -8.44 13.84 39.25
C THR A 302 -8.87 12.41 38.92
N LYS A 303 -8.13 11.42 39.44
CA LYS A 303 -8.52 10.01 39.25
C LYS A 303 -9.74 9.68 40.11
N PRO A 304 -10.79 9.07 39.54
CA PRO A 304 -11.93 8.61 40.32
C PRO A 304 -11.54 7.42 41.20
N ALA A 305 -12.42 7.07 42.14
CA ALA A 305 -12.30 5.80 42.86
C ALA A 305 -12.37 4.61 41.89
N ALA A 306 -11.84 3.45 42.29
CA ALA A 306 -11.80 2.28 41.43
C ALA A 306 -13.21 1.89 40.94
N GLY A 307 -13.40 1.82 39.62
CA GLY A 307 -14.68 1.48 39.00
C GLY A 307 -15.64 2.65 38.78
N GLU A 308 -15.39 3.81 39.39
CA GLU A 308 -16.23 4.99 39.23
C GLU A 308 -15.89 5.74 37.92
N PRO A 309 -16.89 6.40 37.29
CA PRO A 309 -16.65 7.19 36.08
C PRO A 309 -15.87 8.47 36.40
N TYR A 310 -15.12 8.96 35.42
CA TYR A 310 -14.49 10.28 35.50
C TYR A 310 -15.56 11.38 35.51
N ALA A 311 -15.31 12.45 36.28
CA ALA A 311 -16.12 13.66 36.21
C ALA A 311 -16.15 14.22 34.77
N ALA A 312 -17.24 14.88 34.38
CA ALA A 312 -17.42 15.32 32.99
C ALA A 312 -16.29 16.23 32.48
N ALA A 313 -15.77 17.13 33.33
CA ALA A 313 -14.65 18.00 33.00
C ALA A 313 -13.34 17.22 32.79
N ASP A 314 -13.04 16.26 33.67
CA ASP A 314 -11.87 15.39 33.54
C ASP A 314 -11.96 14.50 32.30
N LYS A 315 -13.15 13.94 32.03
CA LYS A 315 -13.40 13.15 30.82
C LYS A 315 -13.14 13.97 29.56
N ALA A 316 -13.61 15.22 29.50
CA ALA A 316 -13.38 16.10 28.35
C ALA A 316 -11.89 16.43 28.16
N LEU A 317 -11.17 16.71 29.25
CA LEU A 317 -9.73 16.99 29.22
C LEU A 317 -8.91 15.78 28.75
N LEU A 318 -9.23 14.58 29.26
CA LEU A 318 -8.62 13.33 28.84
C LEU A 318 -8.89 13.04 27.36
N ALA A 319 -10.13 13.25 26.92
CA ALA A 319 -10.52 13.02 25.54
C ALA A 319 -9.77 13.94 24.56
N ASP A 320 -9.61 15.22 24.88
CA ASP A 320 -8.79 16.16 24.10
C ASP A 320 -7.31 15.74 24.08
N PHE A 321 -6.77 15.34 25.23
CA PHE A 321 -5.41 14.84 25.34
C PHE A 321 -5.16 13.60 24.47
N ASP A 322 -6.06 12.62 24.51
CA ASP A 322 -5.96 11.41 23.69
C ASP A 322 -6.12 11.72 22.20
N THR A 323 -7.03 12.62 21.84
CA THR A 323 -7.18 13.07 20.45
C THR A 323 -5.88 13.69 19.93
N LYS A 324 -5.21 14.56 20.71
CA LYS A 324 -3.89 15.13 20.34
C LYS A 324 -2.80 14.06 20.18
N ASN A 325 -2.77 13.07 21.07
CA ASN A 325 -1.83 11.94 20.93
C ASN A 325 -2.12 11.11 19.67
N LEU A 326 -3.39 10.89 19.33
CA LEU A 326 -3.79 10.18 18.11
C LEU A 326 -3.48 10.99 16.84
N GLU A 327 -3.71 12.30 16.86
CA GLU A 327 -3.31 13.22 15.77
C GLU A 327 -1.81 13.14 15.52
N GLU A 328 -0.99 13.17 16.58
CA GLU A 328 0.45 13.00 16.46
C GLU A 328 0.80 11.58 15.98
N LEU A 329 0.15 10.53 16.52
CA LEU A 329 0.39 9.15 16.11
C LEU A 329 0.15 8.98 14.60
N PHE A 330 -0.92 9.58 14.08
CA PHE A 330 -1.36 9.52 12.68
C PHE A 330 -0.83 10.67 11.81
N ASP A 331 0.10 11.47 12.32
CA ASP A 331 0.70 12.56 11.56
C ASP A 331 1.44 12.04 10.32
N HIS A 332 1.51 12.87 9.29
CA HIS A 332 2.18 12.54 8.03
C HIS A 332 3.66 12.22 8.26
N THR A 333 4.14 11.23 7.52
CA THR A 333 5.55 10.83 7.52
C THR A 333 6.50 12.02 7.33
N ASP A 334 7.63 11.98 8.05
CA ASP A 334 8.75 12.89 7.90
C ASP A 334 9.72 12.44 6.80
N PHE A 335 9.36 11.48 5.95
CA PHE A 335 10.28 10.83 5.01
C PHE A 335 11.20 11.79 4.24
N PHE A 336 10.66 12.86 3.63
CA PHE A 336 11.43 13.83 2.83
C PHE A 336 12.16 14.89 3.65
N THR A 337 11.99 14.88 4.97
CA THR A 337 12.75 15.70 5.91
C THR A 337 13.67 14.89 6.82
N HIS A 338 13.53 13.57 6.84
CA HIS A 338 14.23 12.63 7.71
C HIS A 338 15.66 12.34 7.22
N TYR A 339 15.84 12.17 5.91
CA TYR A 339 17.14 11.83 5.33
C TYR A 339 17.83 13.06 4.75
N GLY A 340 19.16 13.08 4.80
CA GLY A 340 19.98 14.14 4.19
C GLY A 340 20.23 13.92 2.69
N LEU A 341 20.09 12.67 2.21
CA LEU A 341 20.30 12.29 0.81
C LEU A 341 19.15 11.41 0.32
N TYR A 342 18.80 11.57 -0.95
CA TYR A 342 17.76 10.79 -1.61
C TYR A 342 18.24 10.30 -2.96
N LEU A 343 17.85 9.08 -3.32
CA LEU A 343 17.96 8.53 -4.66
C LEU A 343 16.55 8.48 -5.27
N GLU A 344 16.38 9.09 -6.42
CA GLU A 344 15.17 9.06 -7.22
C GLU A 344 15.32 8.04 -8.35
N ILE A 345 14.27 7.24 -8.55
CA ILE A 345 14.11 6.33 -9.67
C ILE A 345 12.94 6.82 -10.49
N ILE A 346 13.25 7.50 -11.59
CA ILE A 346 12.28 8.03 -12.55
C ILE A 346 11.82 6.89 -13.43
N VAL A 347 10.51 6.71 -13.51
CA VAL A 347 9.84 5.76 -14.39
C VAL A 347 8.95 6.54 -15.34
N ALA A 348 9.13 6.34 -16.64
CA ALA A 348 8.35 7.03 -17.66
C ALA A 348 7.92 6.09 -18.78
N SER A 349 6.80 6.43 -19.42
CA SER A 349 6.28 5.74 -20.61
C SER A 349 5.57 6.71 -21.55
N ARG A 350 5.16 6.19 -22.71
CA ARG A 350 4.42 6.94 -23.75
C ARG A 350 2.90 6.66 -23.75
N GLY A 351 2.42 5.74 -22.91
CA GLY A 351 1.00 5.42 -22.79
C GLY A 351 0.61 4.97 -21.37
N ASP A 352 -0.64 5.19 -21.00
CA ASP A 352 -1.15 5.02 -19.62
C ASP A 352 -1.13 3.55 -19.17
N ALA A 353 -1.64 2.63 -20.00
CA ALA A 353 -1.66 1.20 -19.70
C ALA A 353 -0.23 0.63 -19.58
N ASP A 354 0.67 1.09 -20.45
CA ASP A 354 2.08 0.73 -20.43
C ASP A 354 2.76 1.28 -19.18
N HIS A 355 2.43 2.52 -18.78
CA HIS A 355 2.96 3.15 -17.57
C HIS A 355 2.61 2.35 -16.33
N ALA A 356 1.34 1.95 -16.21
CA ALA A 356 0.88 1.19 -15.06
C ALA A 356 1.65 -0.14 -14.96
N SER A 357 1.74 -0.89 -16.06
CA SER A 357 2.46 -2.17 -16.10
C SER A 357 3.95 -2.00 -15.79
N TRP A 358 4.59 -1.00 -16.40
CA TRP A 358 6.01 -0.70 -16.21
C TRP A 358 6.34 -0.24 -14.79
N LYS A 359 5.59 0.72 -14.25
CA LYS A 359 5.68 1.16 -12.85
C LYS A 359 5.53 -0.03 -11.90
N GLY A 360 4.56 -0.91 -12.15
CA GLY A 360 4.34 -2.11 -11.32
C GLY A 360 5.50 -3.10 -11.39
N PHE A 361 6.10 -3.28 -12.56
CA PHE A 361 7.28 -4.12 -12.70
C PHE A 361 8.49 -3.55 -11.94
N VAL A 362 8.79 -2.26 -12.12
CA VAL A 362 9.89 -1.59 -11.37
C VAL A 362 9.65 -1.67 -9.86
N GLU A 363 8.42 -1.42 -9.41
CA GLU A 363 8.00 -1.55 -8.02
C GLU A 363 8.26 -2.96 -7.47
N SER A 364 7.95 -4.01 -8.25
CA SER A 364 8.17 -5.40 -7.85
C SER A 364 9.66 -5.78 -7.68
N ARG A 365 10.57 -5.02 -8.31
CA ARG A 365 12.02 -5.23 -8.23
C ARG A 365 12.69 -4.36 -7.18
N MET A 366 12.00 -3.41 -6.55
CA MET A 366 12.59 -2.45 -5.61
C MET A 366 13.47 -3.11 -4.54
N ARG A 367 13.07 -4.28 -4.05
CA ARG A 367 13.86 -5.05 -3.10
C ARG A 367 15.29 -5.34 -3.56
N VAL A 368 15.50 -5.65 -4.84
CA VAL A 368 16.83 -5.91 -5.42
C VAL A 368 17.72 -4.68 -5.27
N LEU A 369 17.19 -3.49 -5.60
CA LEU A 369 17.89 -2.22 -5.42
C LEU A 369 18.25 -1.99 -3.95
N ILE A 370 17.29 -2.12 -3.04
CA ILE A 370 17.52 -1.89 -1.61
C ILE A 370 18.58 -2.86 -1.07
N HIS A 371 18.53 -4.13 -1.45
CA HIS A 371 19.52 -5.12 -1.03
C HIS A 371 20.92 -4.80 -1.55
N ASN A 372 21.04 -4.29 -2.78
CA ASN A 372 22.31 -3.87 -3.35
C ASN A 372 22.85 -2.59 -2.68
N LEU A 373 21.97 -1.64 -2.33
CA LEU A 373 22.35 -0.44 -1.57
C LEU A 373 22.82 -0.78 -0.15
N GLU A 374 22.22 -1.79 0.50
CA GLU A 374 22.63 -2.27 1.83
C GLU A 374 24.04 -2.89 1.86
N LYS A 375 24.57 -3.31 0.71
CA LYS A 375 25.95 -3.84 0.60
C LYS A 375 27.00 -2.74 0.54
N VAL A 376 26.61 -1.50 0.26
CA VAL A 376 27.55 -0.37 0.16
C VAL A 376 28.05 -0.03 1.57
N PRO A 377 29.35 -0.16 1.89
CA PRO A 377 29.77 -0.26 3.29
C PRO A 377 29.60 1.03 4.10
N ILE A 378 29.49 2.20 3.47
CA ILE A 378 29.29 3.47 4.18
C ILE A 378 27.81 3.86 4.36
N LEU A 379 26.88 3.14 3.71
CA LEU A 379 25.46 3.31 3.93
C LEU A 379 25.07 2.63 5.24
N LYS A 380 24.28 3.36 6.05
CA LYS A 380 23.66 2.81 7.26
C LYS A 380 22.29 2.22 6.95
N THR A 381 21.48 2.94 6.17
CA THR A 381 20.15 2.49 5.72
C THR A 381 19.82 3.09 4.36
N ALA A 382 19.09 2.34 3.53
CA ALA A 382 18.45 2.80 2.31
C ALA A 382 16.96 2.42 2.36
N ALA A 383 16.08 3.36 2.67
CA ALA A 383 14.66 3.09 2.87
C ALA A 383 13.84 3.69 1.73
N PRO A 384 13.08 2.90 0.95
CA PRO A 384 12.19 3.44 -0.07
C PRO A 384 11.03 4.21 0.58
N PHE A 385 10.50 5.20 -0.13
CA PHE A 385 9.19 5.75 0.14
C PHE A 385 8.12 4.71 -0.26
N ASN A 386 6.97 4.69 0.40
CA ASN A 386 6.00 3.61 0.26
C ASN A 386 5.09 3.69 -0.98
N ARG A 387 5.34 4.64 -1.89
CA ARG A 387 4.64 4.76 -3.17
C ARG A 387 5.48 5.52 -4.19
N ALA A 388 5.16 5.33 -5.48
CA ALA A 388 5.63 6.25 -6.52
C ALA A 388 4.81 7.55 -6.49
N ILE A 389 5.46 8.67 -6.78
CA ILE A 389 4.82 9.98 -6.90
C ILE A 389 4.68 10.30 -8.40
N PRO A 390 3.46 10.48 -8.94
CA PRO A 390 3.27 10.97 -10.31
C PRO A 390 3.63 12.46 -10.41
N HIS A 391 4.25 12.88 -11.51
CA HIS A 391 4.69 14.26 -11.71
C HIS A 391 4.98 14.57 -13.18
N THR A 392 5.11 15.86 -13.50
CA THR A 392 5.48 16.39 -14.83
C THR A 392 6.76 17.26 -14.74
N ASP A 393 7.72 16.85 -13.90
CA ASP A 393 8.97 17.60 -13.67
C ASP A 393 9.76 17.77 -14.98
N PRO A 394 10.03 19.00 -15.45
CA PRO A 394 10.70 19.23 -16.73
C PRO A 394 12.11 18.62 -16.78
N ASP A 395 12.83 18.62 -15.67
CA ASP A 395 14.18 18.06 -15.62
C ASP A 395 14.17 16.54 -15.68
N ALA A 396 13.22 15.88 -15.01
CA ALA A 396 13.00 14.45 -15.16
C ALA A 396 12.56 14.09 -16.58
N GLN A 397 11.72 14.91 -17.21
CA GLN A 397 11.31 14.71 -18.60
C GLN A 397 12.52 14.80 -19.56
N ARG A 398 13.40 15.79 -19.37
CA ARG A 398 14.66 15.89 -20.13
C ARG A 398 15.55 14.68 -19.92
N LEU A 399 15.75 14.24 -18.67
CA LEU A 399 16.56 13.06 -18.34
C LEU A 399 15.99 11.77 -18.95
N ALA A 400 14.67 11.61 -18.97
CA ALA A 400 14.00 10.46 -19.56
C ALA A 400 14.23 10.38 -21.08
N MET A 401 14.40 11.53 -21.74
CA MET A 401 14.61 11.63 -23.19
C MET A 401 16.08 11.49 -23.61
N LEU A 402 17.04 11.46 -22.68
CA LEU A 402 18.46 11.29 -22.99
C LEU A 402 18.86 9.81 -23.04
N PRO A 403 19.65 9.38 -24.06
CA PRO A 403 20.22 8.03 -24.08
C PRO A 403 21.24 7.87 -22.95
N CYS A 404 21.21 6.72 -22.28
CA CYS A 404 22.23 6.36 -21.28
C CYS A 404 23.60 6.21 -21.95
N ASN A 405 23.65 5.62 -23.15
CA ASN A 405 24.82 5.55 -24.01
C ASN A 405 24.48 6.11 -25.40
N PRO A 406 24.90 7.35 -25.72
CA PRO A 406 24.68 7.95 -27.04
C PRO A 406 25.25 7.14 -28.20
N ASN A 407 26.21 6.25 -27.93
CA ASN A 407 26.88 5.43 -28.92
C ASN A 407 26.23 4.04 -29.09
N ASP A 408 25.17 3.71 -28.34
CA ASP A 408 24.45 2.45 -28.49
C ASP A 408 23.26 2.60 -29.47
N PRO A 409 23.39 2.14 -30.72
CA PRO A 409 22.32 2.28 -31.72
C PRO A 409 21.07 1.46 -31.36
N ASN A 410 21.17 0.43 -30.51
CA ASN A 410 19.99 -0.30 -30.04
C ASN A 410 19.23 0.52 -29.00
N GLU A 411 19.93 1.27 -28.15
CA GLU A 411 19.27 2.17 -27.19
C GLU A 411 18.47 3.24 -27.91
N LEU A 412 19.07 3.94 -28.88
CA LEU A 412 18.39 4.96 -29.68
C LEU A 412 17.13 4.41 -30.38
N LYS A 413 17.18 3.18 -30.92
CA LYS A 413 16.00 2.52 -31.50
C LYS A 413 14.92 2.24 -30.46
N THR A 414 15.29 1.82 -29.25
CA THR A 414 14.32 1.44 -28.21
C THR A 414 13.68 2.59 -27.44
N MET A 415 14.29 3.78 -27.42
CA MET A 415 13.72 4.96 -26.75
C MET A 415 12.47 5.52 -27.47
N GLY A 416 12.31 5.21 -28.75
CA GLY A 416 11.22 5.71 -29.60
C GLY A 416 11.31 7.22 -29.87
N GLU A 417 10.52 7.70 -30.82
CA GLU A 417 10.47 9.13 -31.20
C GLU A 417 9.30 9.86 -30.52
N GLY A 418 9.51 11.11 -30.06
CA GLY A 418 8.47 11.96 -29.43
C GLY A 418 8.58 12.07 -27.89
N PRO A 419 7.69 12.82 -27.21
CA PRO A 419 7.76 13.02 -25.76
C PRO A 419 7.21 11.82 -24.96
N VAL A 420 7.69 11.65 -23.73
CA VAL A 420 7.02 10.83 -22.71
C VAL A 420 5.74 11.51 -22.24
N SER A 421 4.66 10.74 -22.08
CA SER A 421 3.33 11.24 -21.68
C SER A 421 3.02 10.99 -20.21
N GLN A 422 3.59 9.92 -19.63
CA GLN A 422 3.37 9.53 -18.24
C GLN A 422 4.69 9.39 -17.50
N MET A 423 4.73 9.87 -16.26
CA MET A 423 5.91 9.81 -15.43
C MET A 423 5.57 9.67 -13.94
N SER A 424 6.36 8.86 -13.24
CA SER A 424 6.28 8.72 -11.79
C SER A 424 7.66 8.39 -11.24
N SER A 425 7.95 8.87 -10.03
CA SER A 425 9.24 8.65 -9.39
C SER A 425 9.11 7.91 -8.08
N PHE A 426 9.96 6.91 -7.87
CA PHE A 426 10.21 6.32 -6.57
C PHE A 426 11.36 7.06 -5.90
N PHE A 427 11.30 7.19 -4.58
CA PHE A 427 12.37 7.80 -3.80
C PHE A 427 12.90 6.83 -2.77
N VAL A 428 14.22 6.85 -2.54
CA VAL A 428 14.90 6.09 -1.50
C VAL A 428 15.69 7.06 -0.64
N GLY A 429 15.34 7.15 0.64
CA GLY A 429 16.05 7.92 1.63
C GLY A 429 17.31 7.21 2.08
N ILE A 430 18.43 7.91 2.06
CA ILE A 430 19.76 7.36 2.35
C ILE A 430 20.29 7.99 3.64
N SER A 431 20.60 7.14 4.62
CA SER A 431 21.38 7.53 5.80
C SER A 431 22.78 6.95 5.69
N LEU A 432 23.78 7.80 5.91
CA LEU A 432 25.18 7.39 5.99
C LEU A 432 25.59 7.06 7.42
N MET A 433 26.67 6.31 7.56
CA MET A 433 27.37 6.16 8.83
C MET A 433 27.87 7.52 9.36
N SER A 434 27.89 7.64 10.69
CA SER A 434 28.48 8.79 11.38
C SER A 434 29.96 8.97 11.02
N LYS A 435 30.50 10.16 11.27
CA LYS A 435 31.94 10.43 11.02
C LYS A 435 32.84 9.48 11.82
N ALA A 436 32.44 9.15 13.05
CA ALA A 436 33.18 8.22 13.91
C ALA A 436 33.17 6.79 13.36
N GLU A 437 32.00 6.28 12.95
CA GLU A 437 31.86 4.96 12.32
C GLU A 437 32.67 4.86 11.02
N ARG A 438 32.63 5.91 10.18
CA ARG A 438 33.43 5.96 8.94
C ARG A 438 34.93 5.99 9.21
N LYS A 439 35.39 6.73 10.22
CA LYS A 439 36.80 6.74 10.64
C LYS A 439 37.24 5.35 11.15
N ALA A 440 36.39 4.70 11.94
CA ALA A 440 36.64 3.35 12.43
C ALA A 440 36.67 2.32 11.27
N LEU A 441 35.78 2.44 10.29
CA LEU A 441 35.78 1.61 9.10
C LEU A 441 37.06 1.81 8.28
N ALA A 442 37.43 3.06 8.01
CA ALA A 442 38.65 3.40 7.27
C ALA A 442 39.91 2.86 7.97
N SER A 443 39.97 2.92 9.32
CA SER A 443 41.08 2.33 10.08
C SER A 443 41.17 0.80 9.96
N ARG A 444 40.04 0.11 9.71
CA ARG A 444 39.99 -1.34 9.53
C ARG A 444 40.30 -1.78 8.10
N THR A 445 39.85 -1.01 7.11
CA THR A 445 39.99 -1.36 5.69
C THR A 445 41.24 -0.77 5.05
N GLY A 446 41.88 0.20 5.69
CA GLY A 446 43.03 0.92 5.13
C GLY A 446 42.69 1.91 4.02
N ASP A 447 41.39 2.12 3.73
CA ASP A 447 40.93 2.95 2.62
C ASP A 447 39.72 3.82 3.01
N THR A 448 39.71 5.05 2.50
CA THR A 448 38.62 6.00 2.69
C THR A 448 37.57 5.78 1.61
N GLN A 449 36.60 4.93 1.88
CA GLN A 449 35.55 4.63 0.90
C GLN A 449 34.71 5.86 0.55
N SER A 450 34.60 6.15 -0.74
CA SER A 450 33.71 7.18 -1.29
C SER A 450 32.29 6.64 -1.50
N LEU A 451 31.29 7.53 -1.47
CA LEU A 451 29.90 7.16 -1.76
C LEU A 451 29.74 6.97 -3.27
N SER A 452 29.70 5.71 -3.72
CA SER A 452 29.31 5.36 -5.08
C SER A 452 28.03 4.54 -5.06
N LEU A 453 27.00 5.06 -5.72
CA LEU A 453 25.72 4.36 -5.95
C LEU A 453 25.64 3.76 -7.36
N THR A 454 26.64 4.01 -8.20
CA THR A 454 26.63 3.66 -9.62
C THR A 454 26.46 2.16 -9.82
N GLU A 455 27.19 1.35 -9.07
CA GLU A 455 27.18 -0.11 -9.22
C GLU A 455 25.85 -0.74 -8.79
N PRO A 456 25.29 -0.45 -7.59
CA PRO A 456 23.94 -0.89 -7.22
C PRO A 456 22.87 -0.50 -8.23
N CYS A 457 22.90 0.74 -8.74
CA CYS A 457 21.94 1.22 -9.73
C CYS A 457 22.11 0.51 -11.08
N ARG A 458 23.34 0.25 -11.52
CA ARG A 458 23.64 -0.47 -12.76
C ARG A 458 23.13 -1.91 -12.70
N GLU A 459 23.39 -2.63 -11.62
CA GLU A 459 22.86 -4.00 -11.44
C GLU A 459 21.33 -4.02 -11.45
N PHE A 460 20.70 -3.03 -10.82
CA PHE A 460 19.24 -2.91 -10.85
C PHE A 460 18.72 -2.67 -12.27
N MET A 461 19.35 -1.77 -13.04
CA MET A 461 19.00 -1.56 -14.46
C MET A 461 19.12 -2.84 -15.27
N VAL A 462 20.17 -3.65 -15.02
CA VAL A 462 20.33 -4.95 -15.68
C VAL A 462 19.18 -5.89 -15.35
N ASN A 463 18.75 -5.95 -14.08
CA ASN A 463 17.59 -6.76 -13.71
C ASN A 463 16.29 -6.27 -14.36
N LEU A 464 16.14 -4.96 -14.56
CA LEU A 464 15.00 -4.41 -15.29
C LEU A 464 14.99 -4.83 -16.77
N PHE A 465 16.14 -5.17 -17.36
CA PHE A 465 16.21 -5.65 -18.75
C PHE A 465 15.69 -7.06 -18.97
N GLU A 466 15.43 -7.84 -17.91
CA GLU A 466 14.78 -9.15 -17.98
C GLU A 466 13.26 -9.07 -18.26
N TYR A 467 12.69 -7.86 -18.33
CA TYR A 467 11.28 -7.67 -18.68
C TYR A 467 11.04 -8.13 -20.13
N GLN A 468 10.60 -9.38 -20.27
CA GLN A 468 10.22 -9.98 -21.53
C GLN A 468 9.10 -9.13 -22.16
N SER A 469 9.32 -8.68 -23.40
CA SER A 469 8.59 -7.63 -24.14
C SER A 469 8.99 -6.20 -23.72
N ARG A 470 10.15 -5.72 -24.18
CA ARG A 470 10.38 -4.27 -24.28
C ARG A 470 9.35 -3.69 -25.25
N PHE A 471 8.35 -3.02 -24.72
CA PHE A 471 7.62 -2.01 -25.49
C PHE A 471 8.57 -0.84 -25.70
N GLN A 472 8.72 -0.42 -26.95
CA GLN A 472 9.50 0.78 -27.29
C GLN A 472 8.98 1.96 -26.46
N GLY A 473 9.87 2.72 -25.81
CA GLY A 473 9.49 3.88 -24.99
C GLY A 473 9.22 3.64 -23.49
N LEU A 474 9.56 2.48 -22.93
CA LEU A 474 9.63 2.28 -21.47
C LEU A 474 10.97 2.75 -20.92
N ILE A 475 10.96 3.70 -19.98
CA ILE A 475 12.17 4.37 -19.49
C ILE A 475 12.30 4.25 -17.97
N ALA A 476 13.51 3.94 -17.50
CA ALA A 476 13.93 4.08 -16.12
C ALA A 476 15.23 4.87 -16.04
N ARG A 477 15.31 5.83 -15.11
CA ARG A 477 16.50 6.68 -14.88
C ARG A 477 16.73 6.90 -13.39
N PHE A 478 17.97 7.19 -13.02
CA PHE A 478 18.36 7.49 -11.65
C PHE A 478 18.84 8.94 -11.53
N ARG A 479 18.45 9.59 -10.44
CA ARG A 479 18.92 10.92 -10.05
C ARG A 479 19.13 10.92 -8.54
N HIS A 480 20.01 11.77 -8.01
CA HIS A 480 20.23 11.88 -6.57
C HIS A 480 20.08 13.32 -6.11
N TYR A 481 19.69 13.47 -4.85
CA TYR A 481 19.37 14.75 -4.22
C TYR A 481 20.00 14.86 -2.84
N ARG A 482 20.41 16.08 -2.49
CA ARG A 482 20.43 16.52 -1.09
C ARG A 482 19.01 16.92 -0.69
N GLN A 483 18.69 16.78 0.58
CA GLN A 483 17.37 17.13 1.12
C GLN A 483 16.92 18.54 0.68
N GLU A 484 17.78 19.55 0.81
CA GLU A 484 17.46 20.94 0.46
C GLU A 484 17.17 21.17 -1.04
N SER A 485 17.61 20.25 -1.90
CA SER A 485 17.46 20.32 -3.35
C SER A 485 16.30 19.47 -3.86
N LEU A 486 15.52 18.83 -2.98
CA LEU A 486 14.37 18.02 -3.39
C LEU A 486 13.38 18.86 -4.22
N PRO A 487 12.76 18.27 -5.26
CA PRO A 487 11.73 18.93 -6.05
C PRO A 487 10.49 19.29 -5.23
N GLU A 488 9.79 20.35 -5.64
CA GLU A 488 8.59 20.85 -4.95
C GLU A 488 7.40 19.88 -5.05
N PHE A 489 7.24 19.20 -6.19
CA PHE A 489 6.16 18.23 -6.43
C PHE A 489 6.12 17.10 -5.38
N VAL A 490 7.26 16.81 -4.76
CA VAL A 490 7.37 15.79 -3.71
C VAL A 490 6.60 16.18 -2.47
N PHE A 491 6.68 17.45 -2.05
CA PHE A 491 5.97 17.98 -0.88
C PHE A 491 4.49 18.19 -1.18
N GLU A 492 4.17 18.69 -2.38
CA GLU A 492 2.79 18.83 -2.86
C GLU A 492 2.05 17.48 -2.84
N SER A 493 2.72 16.40 -3.22
CA SER A 493 2.15 15.04 -3.20
C SER A 493 1.75 14.55 -1.78
N LEU A 494 2.34 15.16 -0.74
CA LEU A 494 2.00 14.90 0.66
C LEU A 494 0.93 15.86 1.20
N GLY A 495 0.46 16.82 0.40
CA GLY A 495 -0.40 17.91 0.87
C GLY A 495 0.36 18.90 1.77
N LEU A 496 1.69 18.95 1.66
CA LEU A 496 2.55 19.82 2.46
C LEU A 496 3.14 20.93 1.57
N GLY A 497 3.23 22.16 2.10
CA GLY A 497 4.02 23.21 1.45
C GLY A 497 5.51 22.91 1.54
N ALA A 498 6.29 23.24 0.51
CA ALA A 498 7.74 23.01 0.52
C ALA A 498 8.40 23.65 1.76
N PRO A 499 9.31 22.96 2.45
CA PRO A 499 10.01 23.53 3.61
C PRO A 499 10.72 24.81 3.18
N GLY A 500 10.37 25.91 3.84
CA GLY A 500 10.62 27.29 3.42
C GLY A 500 11.97 27.52 2.73
N ARG A 501 11.97 27.44 1.39
CA ARG A 501 13.06 28.01 0.59
C ARG A 501 13.04 29.50 0.88
N ARG A 502 14.05 29.99 1.62
CA ARG A 502 14.36 31.43 1.66
C ARG A 502 14.39 31.92 0.22
N ARG A 503 13.36 32.66 -0.21
CA ARG A 503 13.35 33.37 -1.48
C ARG A 503 14.63 34.19 -1.54
N LYS A 504 15.64 33.75 -2.28
CA LYS A 504 16.72 34.63 -2.71
C LYS A 504 16.03 35.68 -3.57
N LYS A 505 15.83 36.88 -3.01
CA LYS A 505 15.53 38.10 -3.79
C LYS A 505 16.54 38.12 -4.93
N ARG A 506 16.11 37.87 -6.16
CA ARG A 506 16.90 38.24 -7.34
C ARG A 506 17.02 39.76 -7.24
N ARG A 507 18.23 40.24 -6.97
CA ARG A 507 18.59 41.64 -7.23
C ARG A 507 18.37 41.84 -8.73
N ALA A 508 17.39 42.66 -9.08
CA ALA A 508 17.32 43.25 -10.41
C ALA A 508 18.58 44.10 -10.57
N ALA A 509 19.42 43.74 -11.55
CA ALA A 509 20.46 44.61 -12.05
C ALA A 509 19.87 45.34 -13.24
N ASP A 510 19.77 46.64 -13.05
CA ASP A 510 19.39 47.66 -14.00
C ASP A 510 20.46 47.75 -15.11
N ALA A 511 20.01 47.79 -16.37
CA ALA A 511 20.79 48.21 -17.53
C ALA A 511 19.79 48.78 -18.53
N GLY A 512 19.66 50.10 -18.53
CA GLY A 512 18.80 50.83 -19.45
C GLY A 512 19.40 50.94 -20.85
N GLU A 513 18.53 51.20 -21.83
CA GLU A 513 18.64 52.36 -22.73
C GLU A 513 17.39 52.45 -23.63
N THR A 514 16.72 53.62 -23.55
CA THR A 514 16.08 54.44 -24.61
C THR A 514 15.17 53.77 -25.66
N THR A 515 13.97 54.22 -26.07
CA THR A 515 13.16 55.48 -26.08
C THR A 515 11.94 55.16 -26.99
N PRO A 516 10.95 56.03 -27.25
CA PRO A 516 10.04 56.75 -26.34
C PRO A 516 8.55 56.65 -26.80
N GLU A 517 7.66 57.37 -26.08
CA GLU A 517 6.37 57.92 -26.57
C GLU A 517 5.22 56.94 -26.88
N THR A 518 3.94 57.18 -26.56
CA THR A 518 3.16 58.35 -26.11
C THR A 518 1.84 57.85 -25.47
N ALA A 519 1.32 58.64 -24.52
CA ALA A 519 -0.09 59.06 -24.28
C ALA A 519 -1.26 58.10 -24.63
N ALA A 520 -2.38 58.00 -23.91
CA ALA A 520 -3.04 58.87 -22.93
C ALA A 520 -4.13 58.06 -22.20
N ASP A 521 -4.57 58.59 -21.04
CA ASP A 521 -5.95 58.70 -20.53
C ASP A 521 -6.99 57.60 -20.83
N GLY A 522 -7.79 57.10 -19.88
CA GLY A 522 -8.09 57.57 -18.54
C GLY A 522 -9.30 56.80 -17.98
N ALA A 523 -9.51 56.94 -16.66
CA ALA A 523 -10.76 56.91 -15.87
C ALA A 523 -12.08 56.53 -16.58
N ALA A 524 -13.10 55.92 -15.98
CA ALA A 524 -13.43 55.42 -14.65
C ALA A 524 -14.91 54.93 -14.75
N GLY A 525 -15.40 54.23 -13.72
CA GLY A 525 -16.84 54.00 -13.45
C GLY A 525 -17.35 52.65 -13.99
N ALA A 526 -17.59 51.61 -13.21
CA ALA A 526 -18.47 51.43 -12.05
C ALA A 526 -19.98 51.45 -12.38
N GLU A 527 -20.69 50.54 -11.72
CA GLU A 527 -22.15 50.35 -11.61
C GLU A 527 -22.80 49.40 -12.63
N THR A 528 -23.01 48.12 -12.29
CA THR A 528 -24.09 47.52 -11.47
C THR A 528 -25.46 47.50 -12.15
N SER A 529 -25.95 46.30 -12.50
CA SER A 529 -27.33 45.84 -12.24
C SER A 529 -27.55 44.43 -12.79
N SER A 530 -27.85 43.48 -11.90
CA SER A 530 -28.60 42.24 -12.19
C SER A 530 -30.09 42.56 -12.43
N PRO A 531 -31.06 41.61 -12.50
CA PRO A 531 -31.10 40.18 -12.83
C PRO A 531 -32.23 39.86 -13.85
N ASP A 532 -32.72 38.60 -13.87
CA ASP A 532 -33.92 38.00 -14.49
C ASP A 532 -33.63 37.15 -15.75
N ALA A 533 -33.71 35.82 -15.67
CA ALA A 533 -34.88 34.95 -15.47
C ALA A 533 -35.80 34.90 -16.70
N THR A 534 -35.84 33.76 -17.41
CA THR A 534 -37.07 32.96 -17.63
C THR A 534 -36.84 31.78 -18.58
N SER A 535 -37.68 30.78 -18.32
CA SER A 535 -37.84 29.46 -18.92
C SER A 535 -38.52 29.41 -20.30
N ALA A 536 -38.17 28.40 -21.10
CA ALA A 536 -39.05 27.64 -22.02
C ALA A 536 -38.22 26.44 -22.51
N GLY A 537 -38.69 25.20 -22.74
CA GLY A 537 -40.02 24.68 -22.98
C GLY A 537 -39.98 23.80 -24.26
N SER A 538 -40.04 22.47 -24.08
CA SER A 538 -40.59 21.43 -24.98
C SER A 538 -40.00 21.19 -26.40
N ALA A 539 -39.64 19.92 -26.69
CA ALA A 539 -40.32 19.03 -27.66
C ALA A 539 -39.38 18.02 -28.37
N VAL A 540 -39.89 16.80 -28.51
CA VAL A 540 -39.36 15.62 -29.25
C VAL A 540 -39.65 15.77 -30.76
N PRO A 541 -38.89 15.11 -31.65
CA PRO A 541 -39.49 13.98 -32.39
C PRO A 541 -38.56 12.77 -32.64
N ASP A 542 -39.20 11.61 -32.81
CA ASP A 542 -38.69 10.34 -33.34
C ASP A 542 -38.18 10.44 -34.80
N SER A 543 -37.20 9.61 -35.18
CA SER A 543 -37.39 8.55 -36.21
C SER A 543 -36.07 7.94 -36.73
N ALA A 544 -36.12 6.60 -36.89
CA ALA A 544 -35.54 5.74 -37.93
C ALA A 544 -34.02 5.76 -38.25
N ALA A 545 -33.39 4.58 -38.08
CA ALA A 545 -32.99 3.67 -39.18
C ALA A 545 -31.69 2.89 -38.86
N THR A 546 -31.82 1.56 -38.81
CA THR A 546 -30.74 0.57 -38.92
C THR A 546 -30.15 0.55 -40.35
N PRO A 547 -28.93 0.02 -40.51
CA PRO A 547 -28.82 -1.14 -41.40
C PRO A 547 -27.90 -2.26 -40.88
N ASP A 548 -28.32 -3.48 -41.23
CA ASP A 548 -27.58 -4.74 -41.23
C ASP A 548 -26.38 -4.70 -42.19
N ILE A 549 -25.23 -5.28 -41.80
CA ILE A 549 -24.34 -6.03 -42.70
C ILE A 549 -23.69 -7.18 -41.93
N GLU A 550 -24.03 -8.41 -42.34
CA GLU A 550 -23.39 -9.68 -41.98
C GLU A 550 -22.35 -10.08 -43.08
N PRO A 551 -21.60 -11.20 -42.98
CA PRO A 551 -20.13 -11.20 -43.02
C PRO A 551 -19.53 -11.82 -44.30
N GLU A 552 -18.25 -11.54 -44.57
CA GLU A 552 -17.51 -12.27 -45.61
C GLU A 552 -16.15 -12.78 -45.13
N ALA A 553 -16.00 -14.10 -45.19
CA ALA A 553 -14.77 -14.84 -45.04
C ALA A 553 -14.38 -15.43 -46.42
N LYS A 554 -13.10 -15.33 -46.82
CA LYS A 554 -12.28 -16.47 -47.30
C LYS A 554 -10.91 -16.06 -47.88
N ARG A 555 -9.88 -16.76 -47.37
CA ARG A 555 -8.70 -17.35 -48.04
C ARG A 555 -7.66 -16.35 -48.62
N GLN A 556 -6.34 -16.57 -48.53
CA GLN A 556 -5.59 -17.76 -48.94
C GLN A 556 -4.20 -17.89 -48.27
N ARG A 557 -3.77 -19.15 -48.01
CA ARG A 557 -2.37 -19.59 -47.85
C ARG A 557 -1.90 -20.22 -49.16
N VAL A 558 -0.69 -19.91 -49.63
CA VAL A 558 0.22 -20.75 -50.47
C VAL A 558 1.65 -20.25 -50.18
N ALA A 559 2.44 -20.95 -49.38
CA ALA A 559 3.50 -21.93 -49.74
C ALA A 559 4.68 -21.33 -50.54
N SER A 560 5.80 -21.14 -49.84
CA SER A 560 7.21 -21.42 -50.22
C SER A 560 8.08 -21.19 -49.00
#